data_AF-A0A6J4JSZ4-F1
#
_entry.id   AF-A0A6J4JSZ4-F1
#
_cell.length_a   1.000
_cell.length_b   1.000
_cell.length_c   1.000
_cell.angle_alpha   90.00
_cell.angle_beta   90.00
_cell.angle_gamma   90.00
#
_symmetry.space_group_name_H-M   'P 1'
#
loop_
_entity.id
_entity.type
_entity.pdbx_description
1 polymer ?
#
loop_
_entity_poly.entity_id
_entity_poly.type
_entity_poly.pdbx_seq_one_letter_code
_entity_poly.pdbx_strand_id
1 'polypeptide(L)'
;MRRMTANIDDLFAAERFLAAESRIAGTFCRIEEAVAPLLRAMRARDRTTYATDPERGAIWGHAFLRPPYAPDAAAEWFVAWGLRFPDGGTGWDGAEPPLPRGIHALVALGAEGEPKPGPRSLPPGRLAEGWSVLDDGAASLVAAFPLHGLPAQSDAVAEALAGWTLARLEDLRTVLPDLAARSVASRSALLAGGGEVRDRSPR
;
A
#
# COMPACT_ATOMS: atom_id res chain seq x y z
N MET A 1 8.22 26.20 -40.07
CA MET A 1 7.58 25.28 -39.11
C MET A 1 7.06 24.06 -39.86
N ARG A 2 7.61 22.87 -39.62
CA ARG A 2 7.03 21.61 -40.12
C ARG A 2 5.81 21.28 -39.26
N ARG A 3 4.64 21.10 -39.87
CA ARG A 3 3.50 20.44 -39.21
C ARG A 3 3.90 18.97 -39.00
N MET A 4 4.09 18.55 -37.75
CA MET A 4 4.04 17.13 -37.41
C MET A 4 2.57 16.72 -37.43
N THR A 5 2.15 16.04 -38.49
CA THR A 5 0.88 15.31 -38.52
C THR A 5 1.13 13.92 -37.95
N ALA A 6 0.33 13.54 -36.95
CA ALA A 6 0.32 12.18 -36.42
C ALA A 6 0.09 11.19 -37.58
N ASN A 7 0.93 10.17 -37.65
CA ASN A 7 0.83 9.13 -38.66
C ASN A 7 -0.06 7.98 -38.16
N ILE A 8 -0.22 6.93 -38.98
CA ILE A 8 -1.06 5.79 -38.63
C ILE A 8 -0.52 5.00 -37.43
N ASP A 9 0.80 4.96 -37.23
CA ASP A 9 1.43 4.30 -36.10
C ASP A 9 1.16 5.06 -34.79
N ASP A 10 1.15 6.39 -34.84
CA ASP A 10 0.79 7.25 -33.71
C ASP A 10 -0.68 7.00 -33.28
N LEU A 11 -1.58 6.82 -34.25
CA LEU A 11 -2.97 6.49 -33.97
C LEU A 11 -3.12 5.11 -33.32
N PHE A 12 -2.46 4.08 -33.86
CA PHE A 12 -2.48 2.74 -33.26
C PHE A 12 -1.87 2.70 -31.86
N ALA A 13 -0.80 3.47 -31.62
CA ALA A 13 -0.22 3.61 -30.29
C ALA A 13 -1.21 4.24 -29.31
N ALA A 14 -1.90 5.32 -29.73
CA ALA A 14 -2.92 5.97 -28.93
C ALA A 14 -4.11 5.03 -28.62
N GLU A 15 -4.60 4.27 -29.60
CA GLU A 15 -5.68 3.29 -29.38
C GLU A 15 -5.28 2.21 -28.37
N ARG A 16 -4.06 1.68 -28.47
CA ARG A 16 -3.54 0.70 -27.51
C ARG A 16 -3.42 1.28 -26.11
N PHE A 17 -2.99 2.53 -26.00
CA PHE A 17 -2.91 3.24 -24.73
C PHE A 17 -4.30 3.42 -24.12
N LEU A 18 -5.27 3.96 -24.85
CA LEU A 18 -6.64 4.18 -24.38
C LEU A 18 -7.31 2.87 -23.95
N ALA A 19 -7.10 1.78 -24.70
CA ALA A 19 -7.61 0.47 -24.34
C ALA A 19 -6.94 -0.10 -23.08
N ALA A 20 -5.65 0.19 -22.85
CA ALA A 20 -4.95 -0.19 -21.63
C ALA A 20 -5.45 0.62 -20.42
N GLU A 21 -5.56 1.94 -20.56
CA GLU A 21 -6.10 2.84 -19.53
C GLU A 21 -7.52 2.44 -19.12
N SER A 22 -8.40 2.18 -20.10
CA SER A 22 -9.77 1.72 -19.84
C SER A 22 -9.82 0.42 -19.04
N ARG A 23 -8.90 -0.53 -19.31
CA ARG A 23 -8.78 -1.79 -18.58
C ARG A 23 -8.25 -1.60 -17.16
N ILE A 24 -7.29 -0.70 -16.97
CA ILE A 24 -6.80 -0.32 -15.65
C ILE A 24 -7.95 0.29 -14.84
N ALA A 25 -8.66 1.27 -15.40
CA ALA A 25 -9.81 1.89 -14.76
C ALA A 25 -10.87 0.87 -14.36
N GLY A 26 -11.28 -0.01 -15.29
CA GLY A 26 -12.24 -1.08 -14.99
C GLY A 26 -11.77 -2.03 -13.88
N THR A 27 -10.49 -2.39 -13.88
CA THR A 27 -9.90 -3.24 -12.83
C THR A 27 -9.95 -2.56 -11.46
N PHE A 28 -9.55 -1.29 -11.37
CA PHE A 28 -9.57 -0.55 -10.10
C PHE A 28 -10.98 -0.24 -9.61
N CYS A 29 -11.92 0.04 -10.50
CA CYS A 29 -13.34 0.14 -10.14
C CYS A 29 -13.83 -1.18 -9.52
N ARG A 30 -13.46 -2.33 -10.10
CA ARG A 30 -13.85 -3.64 -9.55
C ARG A 30 -13.26 -3.91 -8.18
N ILE A 31 -11.98 -3.58 -7.99
CA ILE A 31 -11.32 -3.65 -6.68
C ILE A 31 -12.04 -2.74 -5.69
N GLU A 32 -12.32 -1.49 -6.07
CA GLU A 32 -13.00 -0.52 -5.21
C GLU A 32 -14.37 -1.01 -4.75
N GLU A 33 -15.17 -1.55 -5.67
CA GLU A 33 -16.47 -2.15 -5.36
C GLU A 33 -16.35 -3.25 -4.29
N ALA A 34 -15.37 -4.15 -4.46
CA ALA A 34 -15.14 -5.25 -3.54
C ALA A 34 -14.68 -4.80 -2.15
N VAL A 35 -13.76 -3.81 -2.07
CA VAL A 35 -13.16 -3.39 -0.79
C VAL A 35 -13.95 -2.32 -0.06
N ALA A 36 -14.83 -1.57 -0.74
CA ALA A 36 -15.56 -0.45 -0.15
C ALA A 36 -16.31 -0.80 1.15
N PRO A 37 -17.03 -1.93 1.27
CA PRO A 37 -17.69 -2.30 2.53
C PRO A 37 -16.70 -2.48 3.68
N LEU A 38 -15.55 -3.11 3.42
CA LEU A 38 -14.52 -3.34 4.42
C LEU A 38 -13.85 -2.03 4.84
N LEU A 39 -13.51 -1.17 3.88
CA LEU A 39 -12.92 0.15 4.17
C LEU A 39 -13.85 1.00 5.04
N ARG A 40 -15.17 0.96 4.81
CA ARG A 40 -16.16 1.61 5.68
C ARG A 40 -16.14 1.03 7.10
N ALA A 41 -16.09 -0.29 7.24
CA ALA A 41 -15.98 -0.95 8.54
C ALA A 41 -14.67 -0.61 9.28
N MET A 42 -13.61 -0.33 8.52
CA MET A 42 -12.31 0.14 9.02
C MET A 42 -12.24 1.66 9.24
N ARG A 43 -13.38 2.38 9.07
CA ARG A 43 -13.48 3.84 9.21
C ARG A 43 -12.49 4.59 8.31
N ALA A 44 -12.18 4.03 7.15
CA ALA A 44 -11.29 4.67 6.20
C ALA A 44 -11.92 5.97 5.64
N ARG A 45 -11.07 6.94 5.32
CA ARG A 45 -11.42 8.24 4.74
C ARG A 45 -10.53 8.56 3.54
N ASP A 46 -10.86 9.65 2.85
CA ASP A 46 -10.05 10.24 1.77
C ASP A 46 -9.56 9.18 0.79
N ARG A 47 -10.53 8.42 0.27
CA ARG A 47 -10.28 7.28 -0.59
C ARG A 47 -9.98 7.74 -2.01
N THR A 48 -8.88 7.23 -2.53
CA THR A 48 -8.46 7.35 -3.93
C THR A 48 -8.65 6.01 -4.63
N THR A 49 -9.40 5.98 -5.73
CA THR A 49 -9.63 4.77 -6.54
C THR A 49 -8.33 4.25 -7.13
N TYR A 50 -7.60 5.11 -7.85
CA TYR A 50 -6.18 4.95 -8.16
C TYR A 50 -5.55 6.27 -8.58
N ALA A 51 -4.24 6.37 -8.40
CA ALA A 51 -3.38 7.39 -8.97
C ALA A 51 -2.08 6.74 -9.44
N THR A 52 -1.43 7.36 -10.42
CA THR A 52 -0.05 6.99 -10.79
C THR A 52 0.90 7.58 -9.76
N ASP A 53 1.87 6.79 -9.32
CA ASP A 53 2.99 7.20 -8.49
C ASP A 53 4.28 6.84 -9.23
N PRO A 54 4.83 7.76 -10.04
CA PRO A 54 6.03 7.52 -10.81
C PRO A 54 7.27 7.33 -9.92
N GLU A 55 7.34 7.99 -8.76
CA GLU A 55 8.51 7.89 -7.87
C GLU A 55 8.66 6.47 -7.31
N ARG A 56 7.53 5.85 -7.00
CA ARG A 56 7.44 4.47 -6.53
C ARG A 56 7.16 3.48 -7.65
N GLY A 57 7.12 3.93 -8.90
CA GLY A 57 6.76 3.17 -10.10
C GLY A 57 5.53 2.29 -9.89
N ALA A 58 4.45 2.88 -9.39
CA ALA A 58 3.24 2.19 -9.01
C ALA A 58 2.01 2.88 -9.59
N ILE A 59 0.92 2.13 -9.70
CA ILE A 59 -0.43 2.66 -9.85
C ILE A 59 -1.21 2.11 -8.68
N TRP A 60 -1.76 2.96 -7.83
CA TRP A 60 -2.39 2.49 -6.61
C TRP A 60 -3.54 3.37 -6.15
N GLY A 61 -4.56 2.73 -5.59
CA GLY A 61 -5.56 3.36 -4.74
C GLY A 61 -5.09 3.33 -3.29
N HIS A 62 -5.60 4.26 -2.49
CA HIS A 62 -5.32 4.30 -1.06
C HIS A 62 -6.50 4.86 -0.28
N ALA A 63 -6.53 4.60 1.02
CA ALA A 63 -7.43 5.25 1.95
C ALA A 63 -6.76 5.40 3.31
N PHE A 64 -6.94 6.55 3.94
CA PHE A 64 -6.40 6.81 5.27
C PHE A 64 -7.31 6.22 6.34
N LEU A 65 -6.72 5.68 7.39
CA LEU A 65 -7.40 5.05 8.51
C LEU A 65 -7.73 6.10 9.59
N ARG A 66 -8.76 5.80 10.39
CA ARG A 66 -9.16 6.58 11.57
C ARG A 66 -9.10 5.71 12.83
N PRO A 67 -9.12 6.32 14.03
CA PRO A 67 -9.27 5.56 15.27
C PRO A 67 -10.47 4.60 15.22
N PRO A 68 -10.32 3.34 15.68
CA PRO A 68 -9.19 2.82 16.46
C PRO A 68 -8.02 2.24 15.63
N TYR A 69 -8.07 2.30 14.30
CA TYR A 69 -7.09 1.65 13.41
C TYR A 69 -5.87 2.53 13.09
N ALA A 70 -6.01 3.85 13.22
CA ALA A 70 -4.92 4.82 13.27
C ALA A 70 -5.01 5.53 14.62
N PRO A 71 -4.09 5.29 15.56
CA PRO A 71 -4.26 5.77 16.93
C PRO A 71 -3.82 7.22 17.14
N ASP A 72 -3.02 7.78 16.23
CA ASP A 72 -2.33 9.05 16.41
C ASP A 72 -2.68 10.02 15.28
N ALA A 73 -2.95 11.28 15.61
CA ALA A 73 -3.14 12.33 14.62
C ALA A 73 -1.81 12.80 13.99
N ALA A 74 -0.67 12.49 14.64
CA ALA A 74 0.65 12.82 14.14
C ALA A 74 1.14 11.86 13.04
N ALA A 75 0.50 10.69 12.88
CA ALA A 75 0.80 9.71 11.85
C ALA A 75 -0.48 9.30 11.11
N GLU A 76 -0.61 9.72 9.86
CA GLU A 76 -1.76 9.36 9.03
C GLU A 76 -1.53 7.97 8.43
N TRP A 77 -2.00 6.95 9.13
CA TRP A 77 -1.91 5.57 8.65
C TRP A 77 -2.83 5.38 7.45
N PHE A 78 -2.37 4.61 6.46
CA PHE A 78 -3.13 4.33 5.24
C PHE A 78 -3.02 2.86 4.84
N VAL A 79 -4.06 2.37 4.18
CA VAL A 79 -3.98 1.14 3.38
C VAL A 79 -3.96 1.52 1.90
N ALA A 80 -3.16 0.82 1.11
CA ALA A 80 -3.06 1.01 -0.32
C ALA A 80 -3.19 -0.32 -1.07
N TRP A 81 -3.65 -0.28 -2.30
CA TRP A 81 -3.75 -1.43 -3.20
C TRP A 81 -3.42 -1.01 -4.62
N GLY A 82 -2.79 -1.87 -5.40
CA GLY A 82 -2.46 -1.49 -6.77
C GLY A 82 -1.51 -2.42 -7.48
N LEU A 83 -0.81 -1.86 -8.47
CA LEU A 83 0.17 -2.53 -9.32
C LEU A 83 1.53 -1.86 -9.19
N ARG A 84 2.60 -2.65 -9.10
CA ARG A 84 3.99 -2.20 -9.10
C ARG A 84 4.70 -2.60 -10.37
N PHE A 85 5.48 -1.67 -10.91
CA PHE A 85 6.35 -1.83 -12.07
C PHE A 85 7.80 -1.70 -11.60
N PRO A 86 8.50 -2.81 -11.26
CA PRO A 86 9.78 -2.76 -10.56
C PRO A 86 10.83 -1.84 -11.18
N ASP A 87 10.89 -1.77 -12.51
CA ASP A 87 11.85 -0.91 -13.24
C ASP A 87 11.52 0.59 -13.17
N GLY A 88 10.34 0.95 -12.67
CA GLY A 88 9.78 2.30 -12.77
C GLY A 88 9.93 3.18 -11.52
N GLY A 89 10.58 2.74 -10.44
CA GLY A 89 10.69 3.56 -9.22
C GLY A 89 11.41 2.89 -8.05
N THR A 90 11.45 3.55 -6.89
CA THR A 90 12.22 3.13 -5.70
C THR A 90 11.34 3.06 -4.43
N GLY A 91 11.94 2.77 -3.27
CA GLY A 91 11.23 2.76 -1.97
C GLY A 91 10.60 1.42 -1.59
N TRP A 92 11.08 0.34 -2.22
CA TRP A 92 10.64 -1.04 -1.97
C TRP A 92 11.82 -1.97 -1.62
N ASP A 93 13.03 -1.42 -1.56
CA ASP A 93 14.25 -2.15 -1.26
C ASP A 93 14.27 -2.55 0.22
N GLY A 94 14.91 -3.68 0.52
CA GLY A 94 14.97 -4.21 1.89
C GLY A 94 13.66 -4.84 2.38
N ALA A 95 12.69 -5.10 1.50
CA ALA A 95 11.52 -5.90 1.84
C ALA A 95 11.93 -7.32 2.29
N GLU A 96 11.39 -7.75 3.43
CA GLU A 96 11.66 -9.08 4.00
C GLU A 96 10.35 -9.85 4.25
N PRO A 97 10.09 -10.96 3.53
CA PRO A 97 10.86 -11.50 2.40
C PRO A 97 10.88 -10.57 1.16
N PRO A 98 11.79 -10.78 0.19
CA PRO A 98 11.87 -9.94 -1.01
C PRO A 98 10.61 -9.98 -1.87
N LEU A 99 10.22 -8.81 -2.40
CA LEU A 99 9.09 -8.68 -3.33
C LEU A 99 9.38 -9.33 -4.70
N PRO A 100 8.34 -9.68 -5.48
CA PRO A 100 8.51 -10.21 -6.83
C PRO A 100 9.29 -9.25 -7.75
N ARG A 101 10.19 -9.81 -8.57
CA ARG A 101 11.01 -9.04 -9.53
C ARG A 101 10.24 -8.56 -10.76
N GLY A 102 9.10 -9.17 -11.07
CA GLY A 102 8.24 -8.77 -12.19
C GLY A 102 7.08 -7.88 -11.77
N ILE A 103 6.26 -7.43 -12.72
CA ILE A 103 5.03 -6.67 -12.43
C ILE A 103 4.14 -7.51 -11.50
N HIS A 104 3.70 -6.90 -10.41
CA HIS A 104 2.90 -7.57 -9.39
C HIS A 104 1.82 -6.64 -8.85
N ALA A 105 0.72 -7.22 -8.39
CA ALA A 105 -0.24 -6.55 -7.55
C ALA A 105 0.31 -6.41 -6.13
N LEU A 106 -0.14 -5.40 -5.41
CA LEU A 106 0.21 -5.16 -4.03
C LEU A 106 -0.99 -4.74 -3.18
N VAL A 107 -0.88 -5.03 -1.88
CA VAL A 107 -1.64 -4.39 -0.81
C VAL A 107 -0.64 -3.95 0.25
N ALA A 108 -0.73 -2.72 0.72
CA ALA A 108 0.21 -2.15 1.67
C ALA A 108 -0.48 -1.51 2.87
N LEU A 109 0.20 -1.53 4.01
CA LEU A 109 -0.10 -0.68 5.17
C LEU A 109 1.09 0.26 5.38
N GLY A 110 0.80 1.55 5.50
CA GLY A 110 1.79 2.59 5.67
C GLY A 110 1.33 3.70 6.59
N ALA A 111 2.19 4.71 6.75
CA ALA A 111 1.85 5.95 7.43
C ALA A 111 2.63 7.12 6.85
N GLU A 112 1.97 8.28 6.83
CA GLU A 112 2.62 9.57 6.67
C GLU A 112 2.92 10.15 8.05
N GLY A 113 4.18 10.42 8.36
CA GLY A 113 4.62 10.84 9.69
C GLY A 113 4.97 9.69 10.64
N GLU A 114 5.22 10.01 11.90
CA GLU A 114 5.66 9.07 12.94
C GLU A 114 4.70 9.10 14.15
N PRO A 115 4.43 7.96 14.80
CA PRO A 115 5.04 6.66 14.58
C PRO A 115 4.44 5.86 13.40
N LYS A 116 5.30 5.26 12.59
CA LYS A 116 4.91 4.25 11.61
C LYS A 116 4.38 2.97 12.29
N PRO A 117 3.53 2.19 11.61
CA PRO A 117 3.17 0.86 12.09
C PRO A 117 4.46 0.05 12.27
N GLY A 118 4.63 -0.58 13.44
CA GLY A 118 5.79 -1.41 13.77
C GLY A 118 5.51 -2.90 13.61
N PRO A 119 5.42 -3.45 12.39
CA PRO A 119 4.96 -4.82 12.15
C PRO A 119 5.87 -5.90 12.74
N ARG A 120 7.18 -5.63 12.87
CA ARG A 120 8.14 -6.54 13.51
C ARG A 120 7.80 -6.84 14.98
N SER A 121 6.97 -6.02 15.61
CA SER A 121 6.49 -6.24 16.98
C SER A 121 5.31 -7.24 17.08
N LEU A 122 4.75 -7.67 15.94
CA LEU A 122 3.70 -8.68 15.93
C LEU A 122 4.30 -10.08 16.17
N PRO A 123 3.62 -10.94 16.96
CA PRO A 123 4.00 -12.34 17.06
C PRO A 123 4.03 -13.04 15.69
N PRO A 124 4.97 -13.98 15.45
CA PRO A 124 4.98 -14.80 14.25
C PRO A 124 3.62 -15.49 14.02
N GLY A 125 3.18 -15.56 12.77
CA GLY A 125 1.91 -16.21 12.38
C GLY A 125 0.64 -15.37 12.61
N ARG A 126 0.76 -14.11 13.03
CA ARG A 126 -0.41 -13.19 13.11
C ARG A 126 -0.88 -12.69 11.75
N LEU A 127 0.05 -12.49 10.82
CA LEU A 127 -0.25 -12.22 9.43
C LEU A 127 -0.27 -13.53 8.66
N ALA A 128 -1.14 -13.61 7.65
CA ALA A 128 -1.13 -14.71 6.69
C ALA A 128 0.23 -14.80 5.98
N GLU A 129 0.49 -15.90 5.28
CA GLU A 129 1.69 -15.97 4.44
C GLU A 129 1.62 -14.96 3.28
N GLY A 130 2.80 -14.48 2.85
CA GLY A 130 2.96 -13.56 1.71
C GLY A 130 3.05 -12.07 2.07
N TRP A 131 3.15 -11.73 3.36
CA TRP A 131 3.45 -10.36 3.80
C TRP A 131 4.96 -10.14 3.93
N SER A 132 5.42 -9.00 3.44
CA SER A 132 6.78 -8.50 3.54
C SER A 132 6.81 -7.27 4.43
N VAL A 133 7.85 -7.12 5.24
CA VAL A 133 8.10 -5.94 6.07
C VAL A 133 9.08 -5.02 5.37
N LEU A 134 8.82 -3.72 5.41
CA LEU A 134 9.73 -2.66 4.98
C LEU A 134 10.04 -1.76 6.17
N ASP A 135 11.34 -1.58 6.45
CA ASP A 135 11.80 -0.75 7.56
C ASP A 135 11.90 0.74 7.18
N ASP A 136 12.00 1.02 5.88
CA ASP A 136 12.11 2.37 5.34
C ASP A 136 11.09 2.61 4.22
N GLY A 137 10.60 3.85 4.13
CA GLY A 137 9.54 4.25 3.21
C GLY A 137 8.18 4.50 3.87
N ALA A 138 7.20 4.89 3.04
CA ALA A 138 5.84 5.21 3.49
C ALA A 138 5.03 3.94 3.82
N ALA A 139 5.33 2.81 3.18
CA ALA A 139 4.76 1.51 3.49
C ALA A 139 5.66 0.74 4.46
N SER A 140 5.04 0.08 5.44
CA SER A 140 5.69 -0.73 6.47
C SER A 140 5.42 -2.23 6.30
N LEU A 141 4.27 -2.55 5.71
CA LEU A 141 3.86 -3.91 5.35
C LEU A 141 3.37 -3.92 3.92
N VAL A 142 3.77 -4.95 3.17
CA VAL A 142 3.35 -5.15 1.78
C VAL A 142 3.09 -6.62 1.52
N ALA A 143 1.88 -6.95 1.08
CA ALA A 143 1.58 -8.21 0.42
C ALA A 143 1.72 -8.02 -1.09
N ALA A 144 2.31 -9.00 -1.78
CA ALA A 144 2.50 -8.92 -3.23
C ALA A 144 2.04 -10.21 -3.93
N PHE A 145 1.49 -10.05 -5.14
CA PHE A 145 1.04 -11.16 -5.98
C PHE A 145 1.52 -10.97 -7.43
N PRO A 146 2.37 -11.86 -7.98
CA PRO A 146 2.85 -11.73 -9.36
C PRO A 146 1.71 -11.81 -10.38
N LEU A 147 1.62 -10.83 -11.29
CA LEU A 147 0.49 -10.78 -12.25
C LEU A 147 0.49 -11.92 -13.27
N HIS A 148 1.66 -12.49 -13.57
CA HIS A 148 1.76 -13.62 -14.52
C HIS A 148 1.07 -14.90 -14.03
N GLY A 149 0.69 -14.96 -12.74
CA GLY A 149 -0.12 -16.05 -12.20
C GLY A 149 -1.63 -15.89 -12.37
N LEU A 150 -2.09 -14.77 -12.95
CA LEU A 150 -3.52 -14.49 -13.16
C LEU A 150 -4.05 -15.09 -14.47
N PRO A 151 -5.38 -15.21 -14.61
CA PRO A 151 -6.02 -15.60 -15.86
C PRO A 151 -5.62 -14.69 -17.03
N ALA A 152 -5.68 -15.20 -18.26
CA ALA A 152 -5.41 -14.37 -19.45
C ALA A 152 -6.54 -13.41 -19.82
N GLN A 153 -7.76 -13.65 -19.32
CA GLN A 153 -8.96 -12.87 -19.65
C GLN A 153 -9.08 -11.65 -18.72
N SER A 154 -9.30 -10.47 -19.31
CA SER A 154 -9.30 -9.18 -18.59
C SER A 154 -10.29 -9.15 -17.41
N ASP A 155 -11.51 -9.64 -17.60
CA ASP A 155 -12.54 -9.61 -16.55
C ASP A 155 -12.19 -10.57 -15.42
N ALA A 156 -11.67 -11.76 -15.75
CA ALA A 156 -11.22 -12.73 -14.76
C ALA A 156 -10.00 -12.23 -13.97
N VAL A 157 -9.12 -11.43 -14.59
CA VAL A 157 -8.03 -10.72 -13.89
C VAL A 157 -8.61 -9.72 -12.88
N ALA A 158 -9.57 -8.89 -13.30
CA ALA A 158 -10.17 -7.89 -12.43
C ALA A 158 -10.86 -8.53 -11.21
N GLU A 159 -11.62 -9.61 -11.42
CA GLU A 159 -12.26 -10.35 -10.33
C GLU A 159 -11.25 -11.00 -9.38
N ALA A 160 -10.22 -11.65 -9.93
CA ALA A 160 -9.17 -12.27 -9.14
C ALA A 160 -8.40 -11.24 -8.28
N LEU A 161 -8.07 -10.09 -8.86
CA LEU A 161 -7.41 -9.00 -8.15
C LEU A 161 -8.30 -8.38 -7.08
N ALA A 162 -9.59 -8.19 -7.36
CA ALA A 162 -10.55 -7.68 -6.39
C ALA A 162 -10.68 -8.62 -5.19
N GLY A 163 -10.87 -9.92 -5.44
CA GLY A 163 -10.94 -10.95 -4.39
C GLY A 163 -9.64 -11.06 -3.58
N TRP A 164 -8.49 -11.07 -4.25
CA TRP A 164 -7.19 -11.11 -3.57
C TRP A 164 -6.94 -9.87 -2.71
N THR A 165 -7.24 -8.68 -3.25
CA THR A 165 -7.09 -7.41 -2.51
C THR A 165 -7.96 -7.40 -1.27
N LEU A 166 -9.23 -7.80 -1.40
CA LEU A 166 -10.15 -7.90 -0.28
C LEU A 166 -9.60 -8.81 0.82
N ALA A 167 -9.16 -10.03 0.47
CA ALA A 167 -8.61 -10.98 1.44
C ALA A 167 -7.38 -10.41 2.19
N ARG A 168 -6.48 -9.70 1.51
CA ARG A 168 -5.32 -9.06 2.17
C ARG A 168 -5.72 -7.90 3.07
N LEU A 169 -6.73 -7.12 2.69
CA LEU A 169 -7.26 -6.07 3.58
C LEU A 169 -7.98 -6.67 4.80
N GLU A 170 -8.64 -7.82 4.66
CA GLU A 170 -9.21 -8.56 5.79
C GLU A 170 -8.13 -9.02 6.76
N ASP A 171 -7.01 -9.56 6.26
CA ASP A 171 -5.85 -9.90 7.08
C ASP A 171 -5.37 -8.68 7.88
N LEU A 172 -5.18 -7.53 7.23
CA LEU A 172 -4.78 -6.28 7.90
C LEU A 172 -5.77 -5.86 8.97
N ARG A 173 -7.07 -5.92 8.69
CA ARG A 173 -8.11 -5.55 9.66
C ARG A 173 -7.97 -6.33 10.96
N THR A 174 -7.57 -7.61 10.90
CA THR A 174 -7.42 -8.43 12.12
C THR A 174 -6.25 -7.99 13.01
N VAL A 175 -5.18 -7.44 12.44
CA VAL A 175 -3.96 -7.07 13.18
C VAL A 175 -3.84 -5.58 13.48
N LEU A 176 -4.57 -4.72 12.77
CA LEU A 176 -4.49 -3.26 12.89
C LEU A 176 -4.72 -2.74 14.32
N PRO A 177 -5.70 -3.23 15.11
CA PRO A 177 -5.88 -2.78 16.49
C PRO A 177 -4.65 -3.03 17.37
N ASP A 178 -4.00 -4.19 17.21
CA ASP A 178 -2.80 -4.54 17.98
C ASP A 178 -1.60 -3.67 17.56
N LEU A 179 -1.43 -3.43 16.27
CA LEU A 179 -0.41 -2.52 15.74
C LEU A 179 -0.60 -1.11 16.28
N ALA A 180 -1.84 -0.62 16.27
CA ALA A 180 -2.19 0.70 16.78
C ALA A 180 -1.85 0.81 18.28
N ALA A 181 -2.26 -0.17 19.10
CA ALA A 181 -1.98 -0.18 20.53
C ALA A 181 -0.47 -0.17 20.85
N ARG A 182 0.33 -0.93 20.12
CA ARG A 182 1.79 -1.00 20.30
C ARG A 182 2.50 0.29 19.90
N SER A 183 2.00 0.98 18.88
CA SER A 183 2.56 2.25 18.41
C SER A 183 2.34 3.36 19.44
N VAL A 184 1.18 3.38 20.09
CA VAL A 184 0.91 4.28 21.24
C VAL A 184 1.85 3.98 22.41
N ALA A 185 1.98 2.71 22.80
CA ALA A 185 2.85 2.31 23.91
C ALA A 185 4.32 2.70 23.68
N SER A 186 4.81 2.52 22.45
CA SER A 186 6.19 2.88 22.07
C SER A 186 6.43 4.38 22.15
N ARG A 187 5.47 5.21 21.69
CA ARG A 187 5.54 6.67 21.81
C ARG A 187 5.54 7.12 23.28
N SER A 188 4.68 6.54 24.11
CA SER A 188 4.62 6.85 25.55
C SER A 188 5.94 6.52 26.26
N ALA A 189 6.58 5.40 25.91
CA ALA A 189 7.88 5.02 26.47
C ALA A 189 9.01 6.00 26.05
N LEU A 190 9.04 6.44 24.79
CA LEU A 190 10.01 7.43 24.31
C LEU A 190 9.86 8.78 25.01
N LEU A 191 8.63 9.24 25.22
CA LEU A 191 8.35 10.50 25.93
C LEU A 191 8.71 10.42 27.42
N ALA A 192 8.52 9.26 28.06
CA ALA A 192 8.89 9.05 29.46
C ALA A 192 10.42 8.91 29.67
N GLY A 193 11.14 8.32 28.71
CA GLY A 193 12.59 8.12 28.78
C GLY A 193 13.43 9.36 28.48
N GLY A 194 12.86 10.40 27.87
CA GLY A 194 13.53 11.68 27.59
C GLY A 194 13.70 12.61 28.81
N GLY A 195 13.27 12.18 30.00
CA GLY A 195 13.27 12.99 31.23
C GLY A 195 14.49 12.82 32.16
N GLU A 196 15.37 11.84 31.95
CA GLU A 196 16.58 11.69 32.79
C GLU A 196 17.80 12.39 32.16
N VAL A 197 17.80 13.73 32.18
CA VAL A 197 19.07 14.46 32.21
C VAL A 197 19.64 14.26 33.60
N ARG A 198 20.54 13.28 33.74
CA ARG A 198 21.41 13.17 34.92
C ARG A 198 22.25 14.44 34.99
N ASP A 199 21.82 15.37 35.82
CA ASP A 199 22.68 16.42 36.38
C ASP A 199 23.75 15.73 37.24
N ARG A 200 24.79 15.24 36.57
CA ARG A 200 26.08 14.96 37.19
C ARG A 200 26.97 16.15 36.92
N SER A 201 26.72 17.24 37.64
CA SER A 201 27.73 18.27 37.84
C SER A 201 28.92 17.66 38.62
N PRO A 202 30.15 17.70 38.09
CA PRO A 202 31.33 17.32 38.85
C PRO A 202 31.88 18.52 39.62
N ARG A 203 32.02 18.32 40.94
CA ARG A 203 32.81 19.08 41.93
C ARG A 203 32.42 20.52 42.23
#